data_AF-A0A7Y2P3S4-F1
#
_entry.id   AF-A0A7Y2P3S4-F1
#
_cell.length_a   1.000
_cell.length_b   1.000
_cell.length_c   1.000
_cell.angle_alpha   90.00
_cell.angle_beta   90.00
_cell.angle_gamma   90.00
#
_symmetry.space_group_name_H-M   'P 1'
#
loop_
_entity.id
_entity.type
_entity.pdbx_description
1 polymer ?
#
loop_
_entity_poly.entity_id
_entity_poly.type
_entity_poly.pdbx_seq_one_letter_code
_entity_poly.pdbx_strand_id
1 'polypeptide(L)'
;MKEDKMKSTKDFTKIKDQITYLNPAEYIKLPYPYEDWVDEPIKELTDDQKNRIEHSLDGLSALELPKPETDEEKEEPVAKFLSGLRKLLSKEDNWILLQPLLLSMENCVKCQSCSDECPVYISSGREEIYRPIFRGEILRRIINKYLKNSSKFYNKISGSDIDLN
;
A
#
# COMPACT_ATOMS: atom_id res chain seq x y z
N MET A 1 -20.13 11.52 6.91
CA MET A 1 -19.90 10.41 7.86
C MET A 1 -18.42 10.36 8.14
N LYS A 2 -17.95 10.25 9.38
CA LYS A 2 -16.54 9.89 9.63
C LYS A 2 -16.41 8.42 9.24
N GLU A 3 -16.03 8.18 8.00
CA GLU A 3 -15.82 6.84 7.44
C GLU A 3 -14.79 6.09 8.30
N ASP A 4 -14.95 4.76 8.38
CA ASP A 4 -14.06 3.87 9.13
C ASP A 4 -12.64 3.96 8.56
N LYS A 5 -11.84 4.91 9.07
CA LYS A 5 -10.43 5.05 8.71
C LYS A 5 -9.70 3.74 9.02
N MET A 6 -8.89 3.28 8.07
CA MET A 6 -8.08 2.08 8.23
C MET A 6 -7.19 2.22 9.48
N LYS A 7 -7.28 1.26 10.41
CA LYS A 7 -6.54 1.31 11.69
C LYS A 7 -5.32 0.42 11.70
N SER A 8 -5.26 -0.56 10.80
CA SER A 8 -4.16 -1.53 10.74
C SER A 8 -4.07 -2.20 9.37
N THR A 9 -2.96 -2.88 9.11
CA THR A 9 -2.78 -3.70 7.90
C THR A 9 -3.81 -4.83 7.76
N LYS A 10 -4.56 -5.18 8.81
CA LYS A 10 -5.62 -6.21 8.75
C LYS A 10 -6.91 -5.70 8.10
N ASP A 11 -7.05 -4.40 7.97
CA ASP A 11 -8.25 -3.77 7.41
C ASP A 11 -8.08 -3.52 5.90
N PHE A 12 -6.85 -3.63 5.39
CA PHE A 12 -6.50 -3.43 3.98
C PHE A 12 -7.36 -4.24 3.02
N THR A 13 -7.67 -5.50 3.35
CA THR A 13 -8.48 -6.38 2.48
C THR A 13 -9.99 -6.23 2.67
N LYS A 14 -10.44 -5.35 3.58
CA LYS A 14 -11.86 -5.18 3.91
C LYS A 14 -12.49 -3.95 3.25
N ILE A 15 -11.68 -2.94 2.95
CA ILE A 15 -12.14 -1.68 2.35
C ILE A 15 -12.18 -1.86 0.84
N LYS A 16 -13.36 -1.70 0.23
CA LYS A 16 -13.60 -2.06 -1.19
C LYS A 16 -13.60 -0.87 -2.14
N ASP A 17 -14.06 0.29 -1.69
CA ASP A 17 -14.24 1.44 -2.58
C ASP A 17 -13.01 2.35 -2.55
N GLN A 18 -12.70 2.93 -1.39
CA GLN A 18 -11.55 3.80 -1.21
C GLN A 18 -10.93 3.60 0.18
N ILE A 19 -9.63 3.29 0.23
CA ILE A 19 -8.92 2.91 1.46
C ILE A 19 -8.78 4.09 2.42
N THR A 20 -8.54 5.29 1.90
CA THR A 20 -8.35 6.50 2.71
C THR A 20 -8.87 7.73 1.98
N TYR A 21 -9.23 8.75 2.76
CA TYR A 21 -9.59 10.06 2.23
C TYR A 21 -8.60 11.07 2.78
N LEU A 22 -7.94 11.79 1.88
CA LEU A 22 -7.02 12.85 2.27
C LEU A 22 -7.77 14.17 2.33
N ASN A 23 -7.66 14.86 3.45
CA ASN A 23 -8.22 16.18 3.65
C ASN A 23 -7.10 17.23 3.57
N PRO A 24 -7.01 18.03 2.48
CA PRO A 24 -5.96 19.05 2.36
C PRO A 24 -5.91 20.04 3.53
N ALA A 25 -7.04 20.28 4.22
CA ALA A 25 -7.08 21.13 5.41
C ALA A 25 -6.33 20.54 6.63
N GLU A 26 -6.03 19.23 6.61
CA GLU A 26 -5.26 18.53 7.65
C GLU A 26 -3.78 18.38 7.30
N TYR A 27 -3.35 18.84 6.11
CA TYR A 27 -1.95 18.76 5.69
C TYR A 27 -1.05 19.68 6.52
N ILE A 28 0.23 19.33 6.57
CA ILE A 28 1.22 20.21 7.18
C ILE A 28 1.30 21.51 6.40
N LYS A 29 1.39 22.63 7.12
CA LYS A 29 1.67 23.92 6.50
C LYS A 29 3.08 23.92 5.92
N LEU A 30 3.24 24.59 4.78
CA LEU A 30 4.57 24.84 4.24
C LEU A 30 5.38 25.68 5.23
N PRO A 31 6.71 25.48 5.27
CA PRO A 31 7.58 26.27 6.13
C PRO A 31 7.65 27.73 5.65
N TYR A 32 8.24 28.58 6.48
CA TYR A 32 8.55 29.97 6.12
C TYR A 32 9.20 30.09 4.73
N PRO A 33 8.75 31.01 3.86
CA PRO A 33 7.76 32.08 4.08
C PRO A 33 6.33 31.75 3.57
N TYR A 34 5.96 30.47 3.49
CA TYR A 34 4.72 30.02 2.84
C TYR A 34 3.66 29.53 3.83
N GLU A 35 3.68 29.99 5.08
CA GLU A 35 2.75 29.50 6.11
C GLU A 35 1.28 29.86 5.84
N ASP A 36 1.04 30.85 4.98
CA ASP A 36 -0.26 31.30 4.49
C ASP A 36 -0.61 30.75 3.10
N TRP A 37 0.27 29.94 2.49
CA TRP A 37 -0.03 29.26 1.24
C TRP A 37 -1.19 28.29 1.44
N VAL A 38 -2.18 28.38 0.54
CA VAL A 38 -3.34 27.49 0.50
C VAL A 38 -3.30 26.77 -0.84
N ASP A 39 -3.14 25.45 -0.79
CA ASP A 39 -3.23 24.62 -2.00
C ASP A 39 -4.65 24.67 -2.56
N GLU A 40 -4.75 24.74 -3.89
CA GLU A 40 -6.03 24.56 -4.55
C GLU A 40 -6.58 23.15 -4.25
N PRO A 41 -7.91 23.00 -4.08
CA PRO A 41 -8.52 21.69 -3.89
C PRO A 41 -8.12 20.75 -5.03
N ILE A 42 -7.66 19.54 -4.67
CA ILE A 42 -7.34 18.52 -5.66
C ILE A 42 -8.63 18.18 -6.42
N LYS A 43 -8.59 18.28 -7.75
CA LYS A 43 -9.73 17.96 -8.58
C LYS A 43 -10.04 16.46 -8.50
N GLU A 44 -11.26 16.14 -8.07
CA GLU A 44 -11.74 14.76 -8.07
C GLU A 44 -11.92 14.21 -9.48
N LEU A 45 -11.82 12.88 -9.59
CA LEU A 45 -12.21 12.14 -10.78
C LEU A 45 -13.71 12.30 -11.05
N THR A 46 -14.08 12.42 -12.33
CA THR A 46 -15.49 12.37 -12.76
C THR A 46 -16.08 10.98 -12.53
N ASP A 47 -17.42 10.87 -12.54
CA ASP A 47 -18.08 9.56 -12.40
C ASP A 47 -17.67 8.57 -13.50
N ASP A 48 -17.49 9.06 -14.74
CA ASP A 48 -16.93 8.27 -15.85
C ASP A 48 -15.52 7.73 -15.52
N GLN A 49 -14.64 8.61 -15.05
CA GLN A 49 -13.28 8.23 -14.66
C GLN A 49 -13.29 7.22 -13.50
N LYS A 50 -14.12 7.45 -12.47
CA LYS A 50 -14.27 6.53 -11.33
C LYS A 50 -14.75 5.15 -11.79
N ASN A 51 -15.59 5.06 -12.82
CA ASN A 51 -16.08 3.78 -13.33
C ASN A 51 -15.01 3.00 -14.11
N ARG A 52 -14.14 3.69 -14.85
CA ARG A 52 -13.18 3.03 -15.77
C ARG A 52 -11.76 2.87 -15.21
N ILE A 53 -11.34 3.73 -14.27
CA ILE A 53 -9.96 3.80 -13.76
C ILE A 53 -9.87 3.36 -12.29
N GLU A 54 -8.82 2.61 -11.97
CA GLU A 54 -8.42 2.26 -10.61
C GLU A 54 -8.01 3.51 -9.80
N HIS A 55 -8.69 3.70 -8.67
CA HIS A 55 -8.57 4.86 -7.77
C HIS A 55 -8.83 4.51 -6.29
N SER A 56 -8.84 3.21 -5.95
CA SER A 56 -9.27 2.70 -4.64
C SER A 56 -8.31 3.02 -3.48
N LEU A 57 -7.15 3.60 -3.73
CA LEU A 57 -6.25 4.03 -2.66
C LEU A 57 -6.79 5.27 -1.94
N ASP A 58 -6.81 6.39 -2.65
CA ASP A 58 -7.07 7.72 -2.09
C ASP A 58 -7.99 8.57 -2.98
N GLY A 59 -8.66 7.95 -3.96
CA GLY A 59 -9.56 8.62 -4.90
C GLY A 59 -8.83 9.26 -6.08
N LEU A 60 -7.50 9.19 -6.15
CA LEU A 60 -6.68 9.70 -7.24
C LEU A 60 -6.09 8.56 -8.07
N SER A 61 -5.79 8.85 -9.33
CA SER A 61 -5.09 7.92 -10.22
C SER A 61 -4.08 8.66 -11.09
N ALA A 62 -2.80 8.35 -10.91
CA ALA A 62 -1.71 8.95 -11.68
C ALA A 62 -1.41 8.19 -12.99
N LEU A 63 -1.78 6.91 -13.05
CA LEU A 63 -1.43 6.00 -14.15
C LEU A 63 -2.63 5.63 -15.03
N GLU A 64 -3.84 6.07 -14.68
CA GLU A 64 -5.08 5.73 -15.38
C GLU A 64 -5.25 4.24 -15.66
N LEU A 65 -4.83 3.39 -14.72
CA LEU A 65 -4.95 1.94 -14.88
C LEU A 65 -6.43 1.55 -15.00
N PRO A 66 -6.82 0.76 -16.02
CA PRO A 66 -8.20 0.34 -16.17
C PRO A 66 -8.61 -0.59 -15.03
N LYS A 67 -9.88 -0.52 -14.62
CA LYS A 67 -10.46 -1.55 -13.75
C LYS A 67 -10.69 -2.83 -14.56
N PRO A 68 -10.37 -4.01 -14.01
CA PRO A 68 -10.70 -5.27 -14.67
C PRO A 68 -12.22 -5.45 -14.74
N GLU A 69 -12.72 -5.94 -15.87
CA GLU A 69 -14.16 -6.22 -16.06
C GLU A 69 -14.53 -7.63 -15.61
N THR A 70 -13.58 -8.56 -15.65
CA THR A 70 -13.77 -9.96 -15.26
C THR A 70 -12.81 -10.43 -14.17
N ASP A 71 -13.16 -11.53 -13.51
CA ASP A 71 -12.29 -12.16 -12.51
C ASP A 71 -10.98 -12.66 -13.15
N GLU A 72 -11.01 -13.15 -14.38
CA GLU A 72 -9.81 -13.59 -15.11
C GLU A 72 -8.84 -12.42 -15.40
N GLU A 73 -9.37 -11.27 -15.82
CA GLU A 73 -8.59 -10.04 -16.03
C GLU A 73 -7.97 -9.52 -14.73
N LYS A 74 -8.64 -9.77 -13.59
CA LYS A 74 -8.13 -9.44 -12.26
C LYS A 74 -7.04 -10.43 -11.81
N GLU A 75 -7.18 -11.71 -12.10
CA GLU A 75 -6.24 -12.77 -11.71
C GLU A 75 -4.90 -12.69 -12.46
N GLU A 76 -4.92 -12.32 -13.74
CA GLU A 76 -3.71 -12.23 -14.57
C GLU A 76 -2.63 -11.28 -14.00
N PRO A 77 -2.91 -10.01 -13.66
CA PRO A 77 -1.91 -9.12 -13.08
C PRO A 77 -1.47 -9.58 -11.69
N VAL A 78 -2.35 -10.20 -10.90
CA VAL A 78 -1.97 -10.78 -9.60
C VAL A 78 -0.97 -11.92 -9.80
N ALA A 79 -1.21 -12.82 -10.76
CA ALA A 79 -0.29 -13.90 -11.09
C ALA A 79 1.06 -13.38 -11.59
N LYS A 80 1.05 -12.35 -12.46
CA LYS A 80 2.26 -11.67 -12.94
C LYS A 80 3.03 -11.01 -11.80
N PHE A 81 2.36 -10.33 -10.87
CA PHE A 81 2.97 -9.73 -9.69
C PHE A 81 3.66 -10.79 -8.81
N LEU A 82 2.97 -11.89 -8.50
CA LEU A 82 3.55 -13.00 -7.72
C LEU A 82 4.74 -13.65 -8.44
N SER A 83 4.66 -13.80 -9.76
CA SER A 83 5.78 -14.28 -10.58
C SER A 83 6.99 -13.33 -10.52
N GLY A 84 6.76 -12.02 -10.63
CA GLY A 84 7.79 -11.01 -10.47
C GLY A 84 8.44 -11.05 -9.08
N LEU A 85 7.65 -11.20 -8.01
CA LEU A 85 8.19 -11.34 -6.66
C LEU A 85 9.06 -12.60 -6.49
N ARG A 86 8.70 -13.72 -7.12
CA ARG A 86 9.55 -14.93 -7.08
C ARG A 86 10.91 -14.69 -7.73
N LYS A 87 10.94 -14.01 -8.88
CA LYS A 87 12.18 -13.61 -9.55
C LYS A 87 12.99 -12.63 -8.68
N LEU A 88 12.33 -11.62 -8.11
CA LEU A 88 12.99 -10.64 -7.25
C LEU A 88 13.68 -11.27 -6.03
N LEU A 89 13.17 -12.40 -5.54
CA LEU A 89 13.73 -13.16 -4.42
C LEU A 89 14.68 -14.30 -4.85
N SER A 90 14.89 -14.51 -6.16
CA SER A 90 15.80 -15.52 -6.66
C SER A 90 17.23 -14.98 -6.73
N LYS A 91 18.20 -15.88 -6.56
CA LYS A 91 19.62 -15.53 -6.73
C LYS A 91 19.91 -15.30 -8.20
N GLU A 92 19.30 -16.09 -9.07
CA GLU A 92 19.54 -16.08 -10.51
C GLU A 92 19.09 -14.77 -11.16
N ASP A 93 17.94 -14.22 -10.75
CA ASP A 93 17.37 -13.01 -11.37
C ASP A 93 17.74 -11.71 -10.64
N ASN A 94 18.14 -11.76 -9.36
CA ASN A 94 18.39 -10.56 -8.55
C ASN A 94 19.69 -10.60 -7.72
N TRP A 95 20.73 -11.33 -8.15
CA TRP A 95 21.95 -11.52 -7.36
C TRP A 95 22.59 -10.22 -6.82
N ILE A 96 22.51 -9.10 -7.54
CA ILE A 96 23.13 -7.82 -7.16
C ILE A 96 22.43 -7.20 -5.94
N LEU A 97 21.10 -7.23 -5.90
CA LEU A 97 20.30 -6.55 -4.86
C LEU A 97 19.61 -7.51 -3.90
N LEU A 98 19.82 -8.83 -4.06
CA LEU A 98 19.17 -9.84 -3.24
C LEU A 98 19.48 -9.66 -1.75
N GLN A 99 20.75 -9.48 -1.38
CA GLN A 99 21.12 -9.34 0.03
C GLN A 99 20.50 -8.08 0.68
N PRO A 100 20.62 -6.86 0.12
CA PRO A 100 19.91 -5.69 0.63
C PRO A 100 18.40 -5.87 0.75
N LEU A 101 17.77 -6.54 -0.23
CA LEU A 101 16.34 -6.82 -0.21
C LEU A 101 15.98 -7.75 0.96
N LEU A 102 16.66 -8.89 1.10
CA LEU A 102 16.40 -9.85 2.17
C LEU A 102 16.58 -9.21 3.55
N LEU A 103 17.66 -8.46 3.76
CA LEU A 103 17.89 -7.74 5.02
C LEU A 103 16.78 -6.74 5.32
N SER A 104 16.29 -6.01 4.31
CA SER A 104 15.18 -5.07 4.47
C SER A 104 13.87 -5.78 4.83
N MET A 105 13.68 -7.01 4.33
CA MET A 105 12.48 -7.82 4.62
C MET A 105 12.56 -8.54 5.97
N GLU A 106 13.75 -8.90 6.45
CA GLU A 106 13.92 -9.73 7.64
C GLU A 106 14.25 -8.94 8.91
N ASN A 107 14.94 -7.80 8.79
CA ASN A 107 15.43 -7.07 9.96
C ASN A 107 14.46 -6.05 10.54
N CYS A 108 13.33 -5.77 9.87
CA CYS A 108 12.36 -4.83 10.40
C CYS A 108 11.65 -5.41 11.64
N VAL A 109 11.97 -4.86 12.81
CA VAL A 109 11.37 -5.23 14.10
C VAL A 109 10.07 -4.49 14.41
N LYS A 110 9.54 -3.71 13.45
CA LYS A 110 8.29 -2.95 13.57
C LYS A 110 8.26 -1.98 14.76
N CYS A 111 9.41 -1.37 15.08
CA CYS A 111 9.55 -0.38 16.16
C CYS A 111 8.87 0.96 15.87
N GLN A 112 8.43 1.20 14.62
CA GLN A 112 7.75 2.41 14.16
C GLN A 112 8.56 3.70 14.24
N SER A 113 9.85 3.66 14.60
CA SER A 113 10.69 4.86 14.76
C SER A 113 10.81 5.68 13.47
N CYS A 114 10.71 5.05 12.30
CA CYS A 114 10.73 5.74 11.02
C CYS A 114 9.43 6.50 10.70
N SER A 115 8.35 6.31 11.46
CA SER A 115 7.05 6.92 11.15
C SER A 115 7.10 8.44 11.31
N ASP A 116 7.66 8.92 12.42
CA ASP A 116 7.72 10.35 12.73
C ASP A 116 8.76 11.12 11.91
N GLU A 117 9.58 10.41 11.14
CA GLU A 117 10.55 10.98 10.19
C GLU A 117 10.03 10.92 8.74
N CYS A 118 8.91 10.24 8.48
CA CYS A 118 8.41 10.07 7.13
C CYS A 118 7.53 11.26 6.72
N PRO A 119 7.95 12.08 5.74
CA PRO A 119 7.15 13.23 5.33
C PRO A 119 5.80 12.82 4.77
N VAL A 120 5.72 11.71 4.02
CA VAL A 120 4.45 11.22 3.43
C VAL A 120 3.45 10.85 4.52
N TYR A 121 3.88 10.14 5.57
CA TYR A 121 3.01 9.78 6.68
C TYR A 121 2.55 11.00 7.47
N ILE A 122 3.45 11.94 7.76
CA ILE A 122 3.12 13.14 8.53
C ILE A 122 2.19 14.05 7.72
N SER A 123 2.55 14.33 6.46
CA SER A 123 1.79 15.23 5.58
C SER A 123 0.43 14.70 5.17
N SER A 124 0.23 13.38 5.17
CA SER A 124 -1.09 12.78 4.91
C SER A 124 -2.07 12.90 6.10
N GLY A 125 -1.70 13.55 7.20
CA GLY A 125 -2.51 13.56 8.42
C GLY A 125 -2.36 12.27 9.23
N ARG A 126 -1.23 11.57 9.07
CA ARG A 126 -0.91 10.30 9.77
C ARG A 126 -1.84 9.14 9.42
N GLU A 127 -2.28 9.10 8.16
CA GLU A 127 -3.08 7.99 7.62
C GLU A 127 -2.29 6.68 7.56
N GLU A 128 -2.88 5.59 8.06
CA GLU A 128 -2.16 4.34 8.31
C GLU A 128 -1.61 3.69 7.03
N ILE A 129 -2.27 3.88 5.89
CA ILE A 129 -1.83 3.35 4.58
C ILE A 129 -0.50 3.94 4.11
N TYR A 130 -0.19 5.18 4.53
CA TYR A 130 1.06 5.86 4.20
C TYR A 130 2.12 5.70 5.27
N ARG A 131 1.84 4.97 6.35
CA ARG A 131 2.87 4.62 7.32
C ARG A 131 3.99 3.86 6.61
N PRO A 132 5.29 4.19 6.84
CA PRO A 132 6.40 3.60 6.09
C PRO A 132 6.43 2.07 6.12
N ILE A 133 6.06 1.48 7.26
CA ILE A 133 6.09 0.03 7.41
C ILE A 133 4.93 -0.66 6.68
N PHE A 134 3.87 0.06 6.32
CA PHE A 134 2.62 -0.55 5.85
C PHE A 134 2.85 -1.41 4.61
N ARG A 135 3.39 -0.81 3.54
CA ARG A 135 3.67 -1.52 2.28
C ARG A 135 4.65 -2.66 2.48
N GLY A 136 5.69 -2.46 3.30
CA GLY A 136 6.66 -3.50 3.63
C GLY A 136 6.02 -4.69 4.36
N GLU A 137 5.11 -4.43 5.30
CA GLU A 137 4.38 -5.48 6.01
C GLU A 137 3.41 -6.23 5.11
N ILE A 138 2.65 -5.54 4.25
CA ILE A 138 1.80 -6.20 3.25
C ILE A 138 2.66 -7.11 2.35
N LEU A 139 3.81 -6.63 1.87
CA LEU A 139 4.72 -7.41 1.06
C LEU A 139 5.28 -8.64 1.81
N ARG A 140 5.69 -8.50 3.08
CA ARG A 140 6.14 -9.63 3.91
C ARG A 140 5.07 -10.69 4.06
N ARG A 141 3.82 -10.28 4.32
CA ARG A 141 2.67 -11.19 4.44
C ARG A 141 2.44 -11.96 3.14
N ILE A 142 2.45 -11.25 2.00
CA ILE A 142 2.29 -11.86 0.67
C ILE A 142 3.40 -12.90 0.42
N ILE A 143 4.67 -12.55 0.67
CA ILE A 143 5.81 -13.47 0.49
C ILE A 143 5.66 -14.71 1.38
N ASN A 144 5.35 -14.52 2.66
CA ASN A 144 5.25 -15.61 3.62
C ASN A 144 4.10 -16.58 3.30
N LYS A 145 2.93 -16.06 2.91
CA LYS A 145 1.75 -16.88 2.59
C LYS A 145 1.83 -17.52 1.21
N TYR A 146 2.24 -16.78 0.17
CA TYR A 146 2.09 -17.22 -1.22
C TYR A 146 3.38 -17.70 -1.90
N LEU A 147 4.56 -17.37 -1.37
CA LEU A 147 5.84 -17.76 -1.96
C LEU A 147 6.59 -18.78 -1.10
N LYS A 148 6.60 -18.62 0.23
CA LYS A 148 7.24 -19.56 1.16
C LYS A 148 6.38 -20.79 1.49
N ASN A 149 5.18 -20.90 0.91
CA ASN A 149 4.24 -22.03 1.08
C ASN A 149 4.03 -22.46 2.54
N SER A 150 4.00 -21.50 3.46
CA SER A 150 3.82 -21.80 4.87
C SER A 150 2.39 -22.27 5.15
N SER A 151 2.22 -23.17 6.11
CA SER A 151 0.90 -23.74 6.42
C SER A 151 -0.08 -22.64 6.87
N LYS A 152 -1.36 -22.82 6.57
CA LYS A 152 -2.43 -21.87 6.96
C LYS A 152 -2.39 -21.53 8.46
N PHE A 153 -2.09 -22.53 9.30
CA PHE A 153 -1.94 -22.36 10.73
C PHE A 153 -0.75 -21.45 11.10
N TYR A 154 0.41 -21.68 10.47
CA TYR A 154 1.59 -20.86 10.69
C TYR A 154 1.37 -19.40 10.25
N ASN A 155 0.71 -19.18 9.11
CA ASN A 155 0.36 -17.83 8.65
C ASN A 155 -0.52 -17.08 9.64
N LYS A 156 -1.50 -17.75 10.24
CA LYS A 156 -2.39 -17.14 11.23
C LYS A 156 -1.65 -16.73 12.51
N ILE A 157 -0.75 -17.57 13.02
CA ILE A 157 0.02 -17.30 14.25
C ILE A 157 1.07 -16.22 14.03
N SER A 158 1.81 -16.29 12.92
CA SER A 158 2.83 -15.29 12.58
C SER A 158 2.26 -13.92 12.18
N GLY A 159 0.92 -13.82 12.02
CA GLY A 159 0.27 -12.63 11.50
C GLY A 159 0.53 -12.39 10.01
N SER A 160 0.99 -13.42 9.28
CA SER A 160 1.25 -13.38 7.84
C SER A 160 0.01 -13.63 6.98
N ASP A 161 -1.12 -13.99 7.60
CA ASP A 161 -2.36 -14.24 6.88
C ASP A 161 -2.92 -12.95 6.26
N ILE A 162 -3.10 -12.98 4.94
CA ILE A 162 -3.63 -11.90 4.10
C ILE A 162 -4.24 -12.51 2.84
N ASP A 163 -5.40 -12.04 2.40
CA ASP A 163 -5.97 -12.49 1.13
C ASP A 163 -5.53 -11.56 0.00
N LEU A 164 -5.32 -12.13 -1.19
CA LEU A 164 -5.20 -11.36 -2.42
C LEU A 164 -6.61 -11.03 -2.92
N ASN A 165 -6.74 -9.86 -3.53
CA ASN A 165 -7.99 -9.21 -3.95
C ASN A 165 -9.18 -10.12 -4.24
#